data_AF-A0A8H8ZC62-F1
#
_entry.id   AF-A0A8H8ZC62-F1
#
_cell.length_a   1.000
_cell.length_b   1.000
_cell.length_c   1.000
_cell.angle_alpha   90.00
_cell.angle_beta   90.00
_cell.angle_gamma   90.00
#
_symmetry.space_group_name_H-M   'P 1'
#
loop_
_entity.id
_entity.type
_entity.pdbx_description
1 polymer ?
#
loop_
_entity_poly.entity_id
_entity_poly.type
_entity_poly.pdbx_seq_one_letter_code
_entity_poly.pdbx_strand_id
1 'polypeptide(L)'
;MAYYSIGDVAERCGINPVTLRAWQRRYGLLKPQRSEGGHRLFDEEDIQRIEEIKRWISNGVPVGKVKALLETTSQDTEDDWNRLQEEMMSILRMANPAKLRARIISLGREYPVDQLINHVYLPVRQRLVLDHNTSRIMSSMFDGALIEYAAASLFEMRRKPGKEAILMAWNVEERARLWLEAWRLSLSGWHISVLADPIESPHPELFPTQTLIVWTGMAPTRRQNELLQHWGEQGYKVIFHAP
;
A
#
# COMPACT_ATOMS: atom_id res chain seq x y z
N MET A 1 -15.74 5.61 -5.07
CA MET A 1 -14.49 6.35 -4.79
C MET A 1 -14.82 7.49 -3.84
N ALA A 2 -14.03 7.68 -2.78
CA ALA A 2 -14.15 8.83 -1.92
C ALA A 2 -13.52 10.04 -2.63
N TYR A 3 -14.18 11.19 -2.54
CA TYR A 3 -13.66 12.45 -3.08
C TYR A 3 -13.31 13.39 -1.93
N TYR A 4 -12.16 14.04 -2.06
CA TYR A 4 -11.58 14.95 -1.08
C TYR A 4 -11.64 16.39 -1.60
N SER A 5 -11.88 17.34 -0.70
CA SER A 5 -11.76 18.74 -1.02
C SER A 5 -10.27 19.14 -1.12
N ILE A 6 -9.99 20.29 -1.74
CA ILE A 6 -8.62 20.81 -1.78
C ILE A 6 -8.04 21.08 -0.38
N GLY A 7 -8.89 21.34 0.61
CA GLY A 7 -8.49 21.52 2.00
C GLY A 7 -8.00 20.21 2.61
N ASP A 8 -8.80 19.15 2.45
CA ASP A 8 -8.48 17.81 2.97
C ASP A 8 -7.19 17.28 2.34
N VAL A 9 -7.03 17.43 1.02
CA VAL A 9 -5.81 17.02 0.31
C VAL A 9 -4.60 17.83 0.76
N ALA A 10 -4.76 19.14 0.97
CA ALA A 10 -3.69 20.02 1.44
C ALA A 10 -3.20 19.60 2.83
N GLU A 11 -4.12 19.29 3.74
CA GLU A 11 -3.79 18.80 5.08
C GLU A 11 -3.11 17.44 5.01
N ARG A 12 -3.68 16.48 4.27
CA ARG A 12 -3.16 15.11 4.13
C ARG A 12 -1.78 15.06 3.51
N CYS A 13 -1.53 15.86 2.47
CA CYS A 13 -0.25 15.87 1.75
C CYS A 13 0.75 16.88 2.33
N GLY A 14 0.35 17.71 3.30
CA GLY A 14 1.17 18.79 3.83
C GLY A 14 1.56 19.84 2.78
N ILE A 15 0.67 20.13 1.82
CA ILE A 15 0.91 21.10 0.74
C ILE A 15 -0.09 22.25 0.85
N ASN A 16 0.40 23.48 0.77
CA ASN A 16 -0.48 24.65 0.75
C ASN A 16 -1.50 24.57 -0.42
N PRO A 17 -2.81 24.80 -0.19
CA PRO A 17 -3.82 24.80 -1.25
C PRO A 17 -3.48 25.70 -2.45
N VAL A 18 -2.72 26.79 -2.24
CA VAL A 18 -2.24 27.67 -3.32
C VAL A 18 -1.25 26.94 -4.23
N THR A 19 -0.34 26.15 -3.67
CA THR A 19 0.62 25.33 -4.42
C THR A 19 -0.09 24.27 -5.26
N LEU A 20 -1.09 23.58 -4.69
CA LEU A 20 -1.93 22.62 -5.44
C LEU A 20 -2.66 23.28 -6.61
N ARG A 21 -3.24 24.47 -6.40
CA ARG A 21 -3.86 25.26 -7.50
C ARG A 21 -2.84 25.67 -8.55
N ALA A 22 -1.60 26.01 -8.16
CA ALA A 22 -0.54 26.36 -9.08
C ALA A 22 -0.09 25.14 -9.92
N TRP A 23 0.08 23.97 -9.28
CA TRP A 23 0.38 22.71 -9.95
C TRP A 23 -0.67 22.33 -10.97
N GLN A 24 -1.94 22.47 -10.62
CA GLN A 24 -3.04 22.28 -11.55
C GLN A 24 -3.01 23.30 -12.71
N ARG A 25 -3.07 24.61 -12.40
CA ARG A 25 -3.34 25.65 -13.40
C ARG A 25 -2.13 25.98 -14.28
N ARG A 26 -0.92 26.04 -13.70
CA ARG A 26 0.29 26.48 -14.41
C ARG A 26 1.04 25.33 -15.05
N TYR A 27 1.07 24.18 -14.38
CA TYR A 27 1.88 23.05 -14.81
C TYR A 27 1.05 21.87 -15.32
N GLY A 28 -0.27 21.89 -15.17
CA GLY A 28 -1.15 20.81 -15.60
C GLY A 28 -0.85 19.47 -14.93
N LEU A 29 -0.29 19.50 -13.71
CA LEU A 29 0.17 18.32 -12.99
C LEU A 29 -0.97 17.53 -12.35
N LEU A 30 -2.10 18.19 -12.09
CA LEU A 30 -3.28 17.62 -11.44
C LEU A 30 -4.50 17.88 -12.33
N LYS A 31 -5.43 16.92 -12.39
CA LYS A 31 -6.68 17.03 -13.15
C LYS A 31 -7.90 16.62 -12.29
N PRO A 32 -8.13 17.30 -11.16
CA PRO A 32 -9.24 16.97 -10.27
C PRO A 32 -10.57 17.14 -10.98
N GLN A 33 -11.52 16.27 -10.62
CA GLN A 33 -12.90 16.39 -11.08
C GLN A 33 -13.55 17.65 -10.51
N ARG A 34 -14.67 18.06 -11.09
CA ARG A 34 -15.50 19.14 -10.55
C ARG A 34 -16.84 18.60 -10.11
N SER A 35 -17.30 19.03 -8.93
CA SER A 35 -18.69 18.84 -8.53
C SER A 35 -19.63 19.67 -9.40
N GLU A 36 -20.94 19.39 -9.34
CA GLU A 36 -21.96 20.22 -9.99
C GLU A 36 -21.89 21.70 -9.54
N GLY A 37 -21.54 21.94 -8.28
CA GLY A 37 -21.29 23.29 -7.73
C GLY A 37 -19.95 23.92 -8.14
N GLY A 38 -19.13 23.24 -8.95
CA GLY A 38 -17.86 23.76 -9.46
C GLY A 38 -16.67 23.64 -8.52
N HIS A 39 -16.81 22.93 -7.39
CA HIS A 39 -15.71 22.67 -6.46
C HIS A 39 -14.80 21.56 -7.00
N ARG A 40 -13.49 21.64 -6.72
CA ARG A 40 -12.53 20.59 -7.09
C ARG A 40 -12.70 19.40 -6.16
N LEU A 41 -12.80 18.23 -6.76
CA LEU A 41 -12.85 16.93 -6.10
C LEU A 41 -11.62 16.15 -6.52
N PHE A 42 -10.84 15.74 -5.53
CA PHE A 42 -9.66 14.90 -5.72
C PHE A 42 -9.97 13.49 -5.24
N ASP A 43 -9.47 12.49 -5.94
CA ASP A 43 -9.55 11.09 -5.49
C ASP A 43 -8.22 10.63 -4.88
N GLU A 44 -8.12 9.34 -4.58
CA GLU A 44 -6.91 8.76 -4.01
C GLU A 44 -5.74 8.71 -5.01
N GLU A 45 -6.02 8.60 -6.32
CA GLU A 45 -5.01 8.64 -7.37
C GLU A 45 -4.38 10.04 -7.48
N ASP A 46 -5.20 11.09 -7.38
CA ASP A 46 -4.72 12.47 -7.28
C ASP A 46 -3.78 12.65 -6.07
N ILE A 47 -4.10 12.05 -4.92
CA ILE A 47 -3.27 12.12 -3.70
C ILE A 47 -1.92 11.41 -3.91
N GLN A 48 -1.93 10.20 -4.47
CA GLN A 48 -0.70 9.47 -4.79
C GLN A 48 0.17 10.26 -5.78
N ARG A 49 -0.45 10.87 -6.80
CA ARG A 49 0.23 11.73 -7.76
C ARG A 49 0.85 12.96 -7.09
N ILE A 50 0.17 13.55 -6.12
CA ILE A 50 0.68 14.69 -5.33
C ILE A 50 1.93 14.29 -4.54
N GLU A 51 1.94 13.14 -3.88
CA GLU A 51 3.11 12.63 -3.15
C GLU A 51 4.28 12.32 -4.09
N GLU A 52 4.02 11.81 -5.29
CA GLU A 52 5.07 11.59 -6.28
C GLU A 52 5.66 12.91 -6.81
N ILE A 53 4.82 13.92 -7.06
CA ILE A 53 5.29 15.27 -7.41
C ILE A 53 6.18 15.82 -6.29
N LYS A 54 5.80 15.66 -5.02
CA LYS A 54 6.62 16.08 -3.86
C LYS A 54 7.99 15.42 -3.88
N ARG A 55 8.04 14.10 -4.11
CA ARG A 55 9.30 13.33 -4.18
C ARG A 55 10.24 13.86 -5.25
N TRP A 56 9.73 14.20 -6.43
CA TRP A 56 10.54 14.79 -7.50
C TRP A 56 11.08 16.17 -7.13
N ILE A 57 10.24 17.02 -6.54
CA ILE A 57 10.63 18.36 -6.13
C ILE A 57 11.66 18.32 -4.98
N SER A 58 11.49 17.42 -4.01
CA SER A 58 12.47 17.24 -2.92
C SER A 58 13.81 16.76 -3.42
N ASN A 59 13.84 16.03 -4.54
CA ASN A 59 15.06 15.59 -5.22
C ASN A 59 15.67 16.68 -6.13
N GLY A 60 15.19 17.93 -6.05
CA GLY A 60 15.76 19.06 -6.78
C GLY A 60 15.24 19.22 -8.21
N VAL A 61 14.22 18.47 -8.63
CA VAL A 61 13.62 18.64 -9.96
C VAL A 61 12.76 19.90 -10.01
N PRO A 62 12.97 20.80 -10.99
CA PRO A 62 12.09 21.95 -11.19
C PRO A 62 10.65 21.51 -11.53
N VAL A 63 9.64 22.12 -10.89
CA VAL A 63 8.21 21.77 -11.05
C VAL A 63 7.78 21.66 -12.52
N GLY A 64 8.28 22.54 -13.40
CA GLY A 64 7.97 22.53 -14.83
C GLY A 64 8.45 21.29 -15.59
N LYS A 65 9.45 20.56 -15.08
CA LYS A 65 9.95 19.31 -15.66
C LYS A 65 9.27 18.06 -15.07
N VAL A 66 8.60 18.18 -13.94
CA VAL A 66 7.97 17.05 -13.24
C VAL A 66 6.90 16.39 -14.11
N LYS A 67 6.13 17.16 -14.88
CA LYS A 67 5.07 16.60 -15.74
C LYS A 67 5.63 15.60 -16.75
N ALA A 68 6.72 15.95 -17.44
CA ALA A 68 7.34 15.08 -18.43
C ALA A 68 7.94 13.82 -17.77
N LEU A 69 8.49 13.94 -16.55
CA LEU A 69 9.00 12.77 -15.81
C LEU A 69 7.87 11.84 -15.37
N LEU A 70 6.75 12.40 -14.89
CA LEU A 70 5.57 11.61 -14.55
C LEU A 70 5.00 10.88 -15.77
N GLU A 71 4.96 11.54 -16.94
CA GLU A 71 4.45 11.00 -18.20
C GLU A 71 5.42 9.98 -18.86
N THR A 72 6.73 10.22 -18.79
CA THR A 72 7.75 9.28 -19.31
C THR A 72 7.85 8.03 -18.43
N THR A 73 7.70 8.18 -17.12
CA THR A 73 7.65 7.03 -16.20
C THR A 73 6.40 6.19 -16.47
N SER A 74 5.25 6.76 -16.87
CA SER A 74 4.01 5.96 -16.96
C SER A 74 4.06 4.85 -18.01
N GLN A 75 4.61 5.11 -19.20
CA GLN A 75 4.63 4.13 -20.30
C GLN A 75 5.80 3.13 -20.18
N ASP A 76 7.02 3.63 -19.93
CA ASP A 76 8.22 2.78 -19.82
C ASP A 76 8.19 1.91 -18.56
N THR A 77 7.59 2.42 -17.47
CA THR A 77 7.53 1.69 -16.21
C THR A 77 6.44 0.62 -16.20
N GLU A 78 5.33 0.79 -16.94
CA GLU A 78 4.30 -0.24 -17.07
C GLU A 78 4.80 -1.46 -17.85
N ASP A 79 5.56 -1.24 -18.93
CA ASP A 79 6.25 -2.31 -19.65
C ASP A 79 7.31 -3.01 -18.78
N ASP A 80 8.02 -2.27 -17.93
CA ASP A 80 8.96 -2.86 -16.96
C ASP A 80 8.25 -3.71 -15.90
N TRP A 81 7.13 -3.25 -15.34
CA TRP A 81 6.35 -4.04 -14.39
C TRP A 81 5.79 -5.30 -15.02
N ASN A 82 5.26 -5.21 -16.24
CA ASN A 82 4.77 -6.37 -17.00
C ASN A 82 5.89 -7.39 -17.22
N ARG A 83 7.10 -6.93 -17.56
CA ARG A 83 8.27 -7.79 -17.70
C ARG A 83 8.63 -8.50 -16.39
N LEU A 84 8.60 -7.79 -15.26
CA LEU A 84 8.86 -8.39 -13.94
C LEU A 84 7.77 -9.41 -13.55
N GLN A 85 6.50 -9.13 -13.86
CA GLN A 85 5.41 -10.08 -13.64
C GLN A 85 5.60 -11.36 -14.47
N GLU A 86 5.96 -11.25 -15.75
CA GLU A 86 6.24 -12.42 -16.60
C GLU A 86 7.44 -13.23 -16.10
N GLU A 87 8.50 -12.55 -15.64
CA GLU A 87 9.65 -13.20 -15.03
C GLU A 87 9.24 -14.02 -13.79
N MET A 88 8.47 -13.41 -12.89
CA MET A 88 7.95 -14.06 -11.68
C MET A 88 7.07 -15.27 -12.03
N MET A 89 6.15 -15.10 -12.99
CA MET A 89 5.30 -16.20 -13.48
C MET A 89 6.13 -17.35 -14.06
N SER A 90 7.21 -17.03 -14.78
CA SER A 90 8.15 -18.04 -15.31
C SER A 90 8.85 -18.82 -14.19
N ILE A 91 9.36 -18.13 -13.16
CA ILE A 91 9.99 -18.76 -12.00
C ILE A 91 9.01 -19.67 -11.25
N LEU A 92 7.78 -19.22 -11.07
CA LEU A 92 6.71 -19.98 -10.41
C LEU A 92 6.32 -21.23 -11.20
N ARG A 93 6.21 -21.13 -12.53
CA ARG A 93 5.95 -22.28 -13.41
C ARG A 93 7.06 -23.34 -13.35
N MET A 94 8.30 -22.93 -13.14
CA MET A 94 9.43 -23.84 -12.94
C MET A 94 9.46 -24.51 -11.55
N ALA A 95 8.55 -24.15 -10.64
CA ALA A 95 8.44 -24.70 -9.29
C ALA A 95 9.77 -24.74 -8.52
N ASN A 96 10.55 -23.64 -8.59
CA ASN A 96 11.85 -23.53 -7.93
C ASN A 96 11.80 -22.52 -6.75
N PRO A 97 11.58 -23.00 -5.51
CA PRO A 97 11.49 -22.12 -4.34
C PRO A 97 12.76 -21.33 -4.05
N ALA A 98 13.95 -21.90 -4.33
CA ALA A 98 15.22 -21.22 -4.08
C ALA A 98 15.39 -20.01 -5.01
N LYS A 99 15.10 -20.19 -6.32
CA LYS A 99 15.14 -19.11 -7.30
C LYS A 99 14.08 -18.04 -7.03
N LEU A 100 12.88 -18.46 -6.62
CA LEU A 100 11.81 -17.53 -6.22
C LEU A 100 12.24 -16.64 -5.04
N ARG A 101 12.75 -17.24 -3.95
CA ARG A 101 13.24 -16.50 -2.79
C ARG A 101 14.38 -15.55 -3.15
N ALA A 102 15.35 -16.02 -3.93
CA ALA A 102 16.45 -15.17 -4.40
C ALA A 102 15.93 -13.96 -5.19
N ARG A 103 14.91 -14.16 -6.04
CA ARG A 103 14.34 -13.06 -6.82
C ARG A 103 13.55 -12.08 -5.96
N ILE A 104 12.72 -12.55 -5.03
CA ILE A 104 12.00 -11.68 -4.07
C ILE A 104 12.99 -10.83 -3.26
N ILE A 105 14.09 -11.41 -2.78
CA ILE A 105 15.14 -10.68 -2.05
C ILE A 105 15.80 -9.61 -2.93
N SER A 106 16.10 -9.94 -4.19
CA SER A 106 16.68 -8.99 -5.15
C SER A 106 15.73 -7.81 -5.39
N LEU A 107 14.48 -8.12 -5.71
CA LEU A 107 13.43 -7.12 -5.96
C LEU A 107 13.22 -6.19 -4.76
N GLY A 108 13.16 -6.74 -3.54
CA GLY A 108 13.00 -5.96 -2.32
C GLY A 108 14.17 -5.01 -1.99
N ARG A 109 15.33 -5.16 -2.67
CA ARG A 109 16.45 -4.21 -2.60
C ARG A 109 16.44 -3.19 -3.75
N GLU A 110 15.91 -3.60 -4.90
CA GLU A 110 15.88 -2.81 -6.14
C GLU A 110 14.72 -1.80 -6.16
N TYR A 111 13.58 -2.15 -5.55
CA TYR A 111 12.34 -1.37 -5.68
C TYR A 111 11.68 -1.07 -4.32
N PRO A 112 10.96 0.06 -4.20
CA PRO A 112 10.15 0.35 -3.02
C PRO A 112 9.07 -0.71 -2.76
N VAL A 113 8.78 -0.98 -1.48
CA VAL A 113 7.80 -1.99 -1.06
C VAL A 113 6.42 -1.78 -1.70
N ASP A 114 5.94 -0.54 -1.75
CA ASP A 114 4.61 -0.22 -2.27
C ASP A 114 4.48 -0.57 -3.76
N GLN A 115 5.54 -0.28 -4.51
CA GLN A 115 5.58 -0.55 -5.94
C GLN A 115 5.61 -2.05 -6.21
N LEU A 116 6.40 -2.81 -5.44
CA LEU A 116 6.45 -4.27 -5.57
C LEU A 116 5.11 -4.92 -5.22
N ILE A 117 4.48 -4.51 -4.11
CA ILE A 117 3.18 -5.06 -3.71
C ILE A 117 2.14 -4.79 -4.81
N ASN A 118 2.02 -3.54 -5.25
CA ASN A 118 0.93 -3.12 -6.12
C ASN A 118 1.12 -3.52 -7.58
N HIS A 119 2.36 -3.48 -8.10
CA HIS A 119 2.63 -3.70 -9.52
C HIS A 119 3.23 -5.06 -9.85
N VAL A 120 3.66 -5.84 -8.85
CA VAL A 120 4.26 -7.17 -9.08
C VAL A 120 3.55 -8.26 -8.29
N TYR A 121 3.55 -8.19 -6.96
CA TYR A 121 3.09 -9.31 -6.14
C TYR A 121 1.58 -9.51 -6.19
N LEU A 122 0.77 -8.46 -6.02
CA LEU A 122 -0.69 -8.59 -6.13
C LEU A 122 -1.14 -9.00 -7.55
N PRO A 123 -0.63 -8.40 -8.64
CA PRO A 123 -0.96 -8.85 -10.00
C PRO A 123 -0.55 -10.31 -10.28
N VAL A 124 0.66 -10.72 -9.90
CA VAL A 124 1.11 -12.11 -10.07
C VAL A 124 0.23 -13.08 -9.28
N ARG A 125 -0.11 -12.76 -8.03
CA ARG A 125 -1.05 -13.57 -7.23
C ARG A 125 -2.42 -13.69 -7.90
N GLN A 126 -2.98 -12.58 -8.39
CA GLN A 126 -4.26 -12.57 -9.07
C GLN A 126 -4.24 -13.44 -10.33
N ARG A 127 -3.18 -13.34 -11.13
CA ARG A 127 -2.97 -14.18 -12.32
C ARG A 127 -2.88 -15.66 -11.97
N LEU A 128 -2.17 -16.02 -10.89
CA LEU A 128 -2.14 -17.40 -10.42
C LEU A 128 -3.55 -17.87 -10.07
N VAL A 129 -4.31 -17.16 -9.25
CA VAL A 129 -5.67 -17.58 -8.81
C VAL A 129 -6.61 -17.88 -10.00
N LEU A 130 -6.43 -17.21 -11.14
CA LEU A 130 -7.27 -17.39 -12.34
C LEU A 130 -6.89 -18.60 -13.23
N ASP A 131 -5.76 -19.28 -13.00
CA ASP A 131 -5.26 -20.37 -13.87
C ASP A 131 -5.65 -21.79 -13.38
N HIS A 132 -6.64 -22.43 -14.01
CA HIS A 132 -7.35 -23.58 -13.42
C HIS A 132 -6.56 -24.90 -13.21
N ASN A 133 -5.35 -25.10 -13.76
CA ASN A 133 -4.69 -26.43 -13.76
C ASN A 133 -3.48 -26.61 -12.82
N THR A 134 -2.85 -25.53 -12.33
CA THR A 134 -1.64 -25.62 -11.45
C THR A 134 -1.57 -24.49 -10.40
N SER A 135 -2.60 -23.65 -10.37
CA SER A 135 -2.63 -22.38 -9.64
C SER A 135 -2.49 -22.48 -8.13
N ARG A 136 -3.18 -23.39 -7.46
CA ARG A 136 -3.30 -23.32 -5.99
C ARG A 136 -2.00 -23.67 -5.29
N ILE A 137 -1.27 -24.67 -5.78
CA ILE A 137 0.03 -25.06 -5.22
C ILE A 137 1.07 -23.96 -5.49
N MET A 138 1.11 -23.42 -6.70
CA MET A 138 2.02 -22.32 -7.04
C MET A 138 1.69 -21.04 -6.27
N SER A 139 0.41 -20.71 -6.11
CA SER A 139 -0.06 -19.60 -5.29
C SER A 139 0.33 -19.81 -3.82
N SER A 140 0.14 -21.01 -3.27
CA SER A 140 0.56 -21.33 -1.92
C SER A 140 2.09 -21.25 -1.73
N MET A 141 2.87 -21.69 -2.72
CA MET A 141 4.32 -21.57 -2.71
C MET A 141 4.76 -20.09 -2.76
N PHE A 142 4.09 -19.29 -3.58
CA PHE A 142 4.35 -17.86 -3.67
C PHE A 142 4.02 -17.15 -2.37
N ASP A 143 2.84 -17.41 -1.82
CA ASP A 143 2.40 -16.88 -0.53
C ASP A 143 3.37 -17.23 0.60
N GLY A 144 3.85 -18.48 0.65
CA GLY A 144 4.86 -18.89 1.62
C GLY A 144 6.17 -18.09 1.51
N ALA A 145 6.67 -17.88 0.29
CA ALA A 145 7.89 -17.12 0.06
C ALA A 145 7.73 -15.62 0.38
N LEU A 146 6.56 -15.03 0.08
CA LEU A 146 6.25 -13.64 0.43
C LEU A 146 6.14 -13.44 1.94
N ILE A 147 5.48 -14.37 2.65
CA ILE A 147 5.37 -14.34 4.12
C ILE A 147 6.75 -14.47 4.77
N GLU A 148 7.59 -15.41 4.30
CA GLU A 148 8.97 -15.60 4.78
C GLU A 148 9.77 -14.29 4.65
N TYR A 149 9.72 -13.66 3.48
CA TYR A 149 10.44 -12.41 3.22
C TYR A 149 9.90 -11.22 4.03
N ALA A 150 8.57 -11.09 4.13
CA ALA A 150 7.93 -10.08 4.96
C ALA A 150 8.34 -10.24 6.44
N ALA A 151 8.26 -11.45 6.99
CA ALA A 151 8.66 -11.73 8.36
C ALA A 151 10.14 -11.39 8.64
N ALA A 152 11.04 -11.74 7.71
CA ALA A 152 12.45 -11.36 7.81
C ALA A 152 12.64 -9.83 7.79
N SER A 153 11.89 -9.13 6.93
CA SER A 153 11.93 -7.66 6.85
C SER A 153 11.42 -6.99 8.13
N LEU A 154 10.34 -7.52 8.71
CA LEU A 154 9.81 -7.06 10.01
C LEU A 154 10.84 -7.24 11.12
N PHE A 155 11.53 -8.39 11.15
CA PHE A 155 12.57 -8.67 12.14
C PHE A 155 13.73 -7.67 12.04
N GLU A 156 14.21 -7.38 10.83
CA GLU A 156 15.29 -6.40 10.64
C GLU A 156 14.86 -4.98 11.04
N MET A 157 13.61 -4.58 10.78
CA MET A 157 13.12 -3.25 11.16
C MET A 157 13.10 -3.01 12.67
N ARG A 158 12.91 -4.05 13.48
CA ARG A 158 12.94 -3.97 14.96
C ARG A 158 14.31 -3.58 15.53
N ARG A 159 15.38 -3.65 14.72
CA ARG A 159 16.73 -3.24 15.11
C ARG A 159 16.90 -1.72 15.07
N LYS A 160 15.96 -1.00 14.48
CA LYS A 160 15.92 0.47 14.40
C LYS A 160 14.91 1.01 15.44
N PRO A 161 14.96 2.31 15.78
CA PRO A 161 13.91 2.92 16.61
C PRO A 161 12.56 2.88 15.88
N GLY A 162 11.49 2.56 16.60
CA GLY A 162 10.14 2.48 16.06
C GLY A 162 9.06 2.41 17.14
N LYS A 163 7.80 2.55 16.72
CA LYS A 163 6.61 2.44 17.58
C LYS A 163 6.01 1.05 17.46
N GLU A 164 5.59 0.45 18.57
CA GLU A 164 4.92 -0.86 18.53
C GLU A 164 3.46 -0.73 18.06
N ALA A 165 3.05 -1.63 17.16
CA ALA A 165 1.66 -1.81 16.78
C ALA A 165 1.34 -3.27 16.47
N ILE A 166 0.08 -3.65 16.71
CA ILE A 166 -0.47 -4.95 16.33
C ILE A 166 -1.31 -4.77 15.08
N LEU A 167 -0.96 -5.47 14.00
CA LEU A 167 -1.74 -5.49 12.77
C LEU A 167 -2.70 -6.68 12.76
N MET A 168 -3.96 -6.43 12.41
CA MET A 168 -5.01 -7.45 12.34
C MET A 168 -5.84 -7.33 11.06
N ALA A 169 -6.15 -8.48 10.45
CA ALA A 169 -7.08 -8.59 9.34
C ALA A 169 -8.51 -8.71 9.87
N TRP A 170 -9.38 -7.73 9.56
CA TRP A 170 -10.78 -7.73 9.96
C TRP A 170 -11.67 -8.18 8.79
N ASN A 171 -12.23 -9.40 8.91
CA ASN A 171 -13.05 -10.03 7.87
C ASN A 171 -12.33 -10.22 6.52
N VAL A 172 -11.04 -10.57 6.55
CA VAL A 172 -10.23 -10.80 5.33
C VAL A 172 -9.46 -12.10 5.43
N GLU A 173 -9.72 -13.05 4.54
CA GLU A 173 -9.06 -14.37 4.53
C GLU A 173 -7.70 -14.39 3.81
N GLU A 174 -7.21 -13.24 3.34
CA GLU A 174 -5.94 -13.11 2.59
C GLU A 174 -4.71 -13.01 3.50
N ARG A 175 -4.30 -14.14 4.10
CA ARG A 175 -3.13 -14.20 5.00
C ARG A 175 -1.86 -13.61 4.41
N ALA A 176 -1.48 -13.99 3.19
CA ALA A 176 -0.25 -13.47 2.57
C ALA A 176 -0.28 -11.95 2.39
N ARG A 177 -1.46 -11.39 2.05
CA ARG A 177 -1.63 -9.94 1.88
C ARG A 177 -1.50 -9.22 3.22
N LEU A 178 -2.02 -9.77 4.31
CA LEU A 178 -1.80 -9.23 5.66
C LEU A 178 -0.30 -9.06 5.99
N TRP A 179 0.54 -10.04 5.63
CA TRP A 179 1.99 -9.95 5.83
C TRP A 179 2.66 -8.92 4.92
N LEU A 180 2.17 -8.76 3.67
CA LEU A 180 2.65 -7.69 2.79
C LEU A 180 2.31 -6.31 3.35
N GLU A 181 1.09 -6.11 3.88
CA GLU A 181 0.70 -4.86 4.54
C GLU A 181 1.53 -4.61 5.81
N ALA A 182 1.84 -5.66 6.58
CA ALA A 182 2.75 -5.54 7.72
C ALA A 182 4.13 -5.03 7.28
N TRP A 183 4.68 -5.61 6.21
CA TRP A 183 5.96 -5.16 5.67
C TRP A 183 5.90 -3.72 5.17
N ARG A 184 4.85 -3.33 4.45
CA ARG A 184 4.60 -1.93 4.05
C ARG A 184 4.60 -0.99 5.24
N LEU A 185 3.80 -1.28 6.26
CA LEU A 185 3.69 -0.46 7.47
C LEU A 185 5.00 -0.36 8.25
N SER A 186 5.84 -1.41 8.21
CA SER A 186 7.13 -1.40 8.92
C SER A 186 8.09 -0.33 8.42
N LEU A 187 7.97 0.10 7.15
CA LEU A 187 8.80 1.18 6.61
C LEU A 187 8.38 2.57 7.10
N SER A 188 7.20 2.68 7.73
CA SER A 188 6.68 3.92 8.31
C SER A 188 7.03 4.09 9.79
N GLY A 189 8.08 3.42 10.26
CA GLY A 189 8.57 3.52 11.64
C GLY A 189 7.77 2.70 12.66
N TRP A 190 7.00 1.72 12.19
CA TRP A 190 6.27 0.78 13.05
C TRP A 190 7.02 -0.53 13.21
N HIS A 191 7.02 -1.05 14.43
CA HIS A 191 7.33 -2.43 14.74
C HIS A 191 6.02 -3.21 14.75
N ILE A 192 5.73 -3.88 13.63
CA ILE A 192 4.47 -4.58 13.44
C ILE A 192 4.54 -5.98 14.01
N SER A 193 3.61 -6.28 14.92
CA SER A 193 3.27 -7.62 15.38
C SER A 193 2.00 -8.07 14.67
N VAL A 194 2.08 -9.12 13.86
CA VAL A 194 0.95 -9.59 13.04
C VAL A 194 0.11 -10.59 13.84
N LEU A 195 -1.20 -10.38 13.95
CA LEU A 195 -2.12 -11.44 14.34
C LEU A 195 -2.30 -12.39 13.16
N ALA A 196 -1.81 -13.62 13.30
CA ALA A 196 -1.65 -14.55 12.19
C ALA A 196 -2.97 -15.01 11.56
N ASP A 197 -4.07 -14.97 12.31
CA ASP A 197 -5.38 -15.38 11.85
C ASP A 197 -6.30 -14.17 11.62
N PRO A 198 -7.07 -14.17 10.51
CA PRO A 198 -8.17 -13.25 10.32
C PRO A 198 -9.13 -13.30 11.50
N ILE A 199 -9.63 -12.13 11.90
CA ILE A 199 -10.63 -12.01 12.97
C ILE A 199 -11.94 -11.50 12.40
N GLU A 200 -13.05 -12.01 12.92
CA GLU A 200 -14.39 -11.56 12.56
C GLU A 200 -14.69 -10.15 13.09
N SER A 201 -14.18 -9.85 14.28
CA SER A 201 -14.29 -8.57 14.94
C SER A 201 -13.05 -8.26 15.78
N PRO A 202 -12.48 -7.05 15.67
CA PRO A 202 -11.50 -6.53 16.62
C PRO A 202 -12.08 -6.46 18.02
N HIS A 203 -11.23 -6.76 19.00
CA HIS A 203 -11.51 -6.69 20.43
C HIS A 203 -10.41 -5.86 21.12
N PRO A 204 -10.45 -4.50 21.00
CA PRO A 204 -9.43 -3.63 21.57
C PRO A 204 -9.22 -3.75 23.08
N GLU A 205 -10.25 -4.20 23.80
CA GLU A 205 -10.25 -4.49 25.23
C GLU A 205 -9.22 -5.55 25.64
N LEU A 206 -8.82 -6.43 24.73
CA LEU A 206 -7.78 -7.43 24.97
C LEU A 206 -6.36 -6.83 24.90
N PHE A 207 -6.21 -5.63 24.35
CA PHE A 207 -4.94 -4.96 24.12
C PHE A 207 -4.96 -3.48 24.57
N PRO A 208 -5.33 -3.18 25.83
CA PRO A 208 -5.70 -1.83 26.27
C PRO A 208 -4.57 -0.79 26.16
N THR A 209 -3.31 -1.23 26.15
CA THR A 209 -2.14 -0.35 26.09
C THR A 209 -1.46 -0.30 24.71
N GLN A 210 -1.90 -1.14 23.77
CA GLN A 210 -1.25 -1.29 22.47
C GLN A 210 -1.92 -0.40 21.42
N THR A 211 -1.15 -0.06 20.39
CA THR A 211 -1.71 0.51 19.16
C THR A 211 -2.19 -0.63 18.28
N LEU A 212 -3.47 -0.62 17.91
CA LEU A 212 -4.05 -1.58 17.00
C LEU A 212 -4.18 -0.95 15.62
N ILE A 213 -3.68 -1.64 14.61
CA ILE A 213 -3.87 -1.31 13.21
C ILE A 213 -4.80 -2.36 12.61
N VAL A 214 -5.94 -1.92 12.09
CA VAL A 214 -6.96 -2.79 11.51
C VAL A 214 -6.93 -2.64 10.00
N TRP A 215 -6.93 -3.77 9.30
CA TRP A 215 -6.92 -3.82 7.85
C TRP A 215 -8.07 -4.69 7.33
N THR A 216 -8.82 -4.16 6.36
CA THR A 216 -10.00 -4.84 5.77
C THR A 216 -9.80 -5.17 4.29
N GLY A 217 -8.61 -4.94 3.71
CA GLY A 217 -8.31 -5.21 2.30
C GLY A 217 -9.03 -4.34 1.27
N MET A 218 -10.00 -3.54 1.73
CA MET A 218 -10.84 -2.59 0.99
C MET A 218 -11.28 -1.46 1.92
N ALA A 219 -12.01 -0.48 1.39
CA ALA A 219 -12.59 0.59 2.21
C ALA A 219 -13.51 0.04 3.32
N PRO A 220 -13.49 0.62 4.53
CA PRO A 220 -14.27 0.13 5.65
C PRO A 220 -15.76 0.39 5.41
N THR A 221 -16.59 -0.57 5.81
CA THR A 221 -18.05 -0.42 5.81
C THR A 221 -18.49 0.64 6.81
N ARG A 222 -19.72 1.16 6.65
CA ARG A 222 -20.31 2.11 7.61
C ARG A 222 -20.26 1.60 9.06
N ARG A 223 -20.63 0.33 9.27
CA ARG A 223 -20.59 -0.32 10.60
C ARG A 223 -19.17 -0.37 11.17
N GLN A 224 -18.17 -0.66 10.34
CA GLN A 224 -16.78 -0.67 10.77
C GLN A 224 -16.29 0.72 11.15
N ASN A 225 -16.68 1.77 10.41
CA ASN A 225 -16.37 3.15 10.77
C ASN A 225 -17.01 3.57 12.10
N GLU A 226 -18.28 3.22 12.32
CA GLU A 226 -18.99 3.48 13.58
C GLU A 226 -18.28 2.80 14.77
N LEU A 227 -17.82 1.56 14.61
CA LEU A 227 -17.05 0.84 15.63
C LEU A 227 -15.66 1.45 15.88
N LEU A 228 -14.93 1.82 14.82
CA LEU A 228 -13.63 2.50 14.94
C LEU A 228 -13.75 3.81 15.71
N GLN A 229 -14.78 4.60 15.41
CA GLN A 229 -15.06 5.84 16.14
C GLN A 229 -15.40 5.53 17.62
N HIS A 230 -16.28 4.56 17.86
CA HIS A 230 -16.68 4.18 19.21
C HIS A 230 -15.50 3.72 20.07
N TRP A 231 -14.58 2.93 19.54
CA TRP A 231 -13.37 2.53 20.26
C TRP A 231 -12.44 3.72 20.53
N GLY A 232 -12.35 4.67 19.61
CA GLY A 232 -11.63 5.93 19.81
C GLY A 232 -12.22 6.75 20.96
N GLU A 233 -13.55 6.85 21.06
CA GLU A 233 -14.26 7.51 22.17
C GLU A 233 -14.02 6.84 23.52
N GLN A 234 -13.81 5.52 23.52
CA GLN A 234 -13.42 4.74 24.70
C GLN A 234 -11.93 4.86 25.07
N GLY A 235 -11.13 5.58 24.27
CA GLY A 235 -9.71 5.81 24.50
C GLY A 235 -8.78 4.73 23.95
N TYR A 236 -9.29 3.75 23.20
CA TYR A 236 -8.45 2.76 22.53
C TYR A 236 -7.73 3.36 21.32
N LYS A 237 -6.45 2.99 21.14
CA LYS A 237 -5.64 3.44 20.01
C LYS A 237 -5.83 2.51 18.82
N VAL A 238 -6.95 2.67 18.12
CA VAL A 238 -7.27 1.87 16.93
C VAL A 238 -7.13 2.73 15.67
N ILE A 239 -6.30 2.28 14.72
CA ILE A 239 -6.00 2.97 13.47
C ILE A 239 -6.46 2.08 12.32
N PHE A 240 -7.21 2.64 11.38
CA PHE A 240 -7.55 1.95 10.15
C PHE A 240 -6.41 2.08 9.12
N HIS A 241 -5.96 0.96 8.55
CA HIS A 241 -5.00 0.91 7.45
C HIS A 241 -5.72 0.58 6.15
N ALA A 242 -5.70 1.55 5.22
CA ALA A 242 -6.23 1.35 3.89
C ALA A 242 -5.22 0.55 3.03
N PRO A 243 -5.71 -0.34 2.15
CA PRO A 243 -4.86 -1.07 1.20
C PRO A 243 -4.16 -0.17 0.18
#